data_AF-A0AAW8AQS9-F1
#
_entry.id   AF-A0AAW8AQS9-F1
#
_cell.length_a   1.000
_cell.length_b   1.000
_cell.length_c   1.000
_cell.angle_alpha   90.00
_cell.angle_beta   90.00
_cell.angle_gamma   90.00
#
_symmetry.space_group_name_H-M   'P 1'
#
loop_
_entity.id
_entity.type
_entity.pdbx_description
1 polymer ?
#
loop_
_entity_poly.entity_id
_entity_poly.type
_entity_poly.pdbx_seq_one_letter_code
_entity_poly.pdbx_strand_id
1 'polypeptide(L)' 'KQSPHDPDAPVLAPGEWEAANREARLAEGIPLDAGSWQAICAAARDVGLSESHITRCRPLA' A
#
# COMPACT_ATOMS: atom_id res chain seq x y z
N LYS A 1 -18.78 28.53 5.89
CA LYS A 1 -19.62 27.43 6.41
C LYS A 1 -19.00 26.14 5.93
N GLN A 2 -18.50 25.29 6.82
CA GLN A 2 -18.19 23.91 6.46
C GLN A 2 -19.51 23.17 6.20
N SER A 3 -19.51 22.25 5.24
CA SER A 3 -20.61 21.32 5.01
C SER A 3 -20.87 20.51 6.29
N PRO A 4 -22.11 20.11 6.61
CA PRO A 4 -22.35 19.20 7.73
C PRO A 4 -21.60 17.89 7.50
N HIS A 5 -20.75 17.49 8.46
CA HIS A 5 -20.04 16.21 8.47
C HIS A 5 -19.76 15.79 9.90
N ASP A 6 -19.53 14.49 10.08
CA ASP A 6 -18.95 13.96 11.31
C ASP A 6 -17.57 14.60 11.52
N PRO A 7 -17.25 15.17 12.71
CA PRO A 7 -15.94 15.75 12.99
C PRO A 7 -14.77 14.83 12.66
N ASP A 8 -14.96 13.51 12.76
CA ASP A 8 -13.92 12.50 12.51
C ASP A 8 -13.86 12.04 11.03
N ALA A 9 -14.79 12.51 10.18
CA ALA A 9 -14.83 12.20 8.75
C ALA A 9 -15.02 13.48 7.91
N PRO A 10 -13.96 14.29 7.75
CA PRO A 10 -14.02 15.51 6.94
C PRO A 10 -14.40 15.22 5.49
N VAL A 11 -15.20 16.11 4.89
CA VAL A 11 -15.46 16.07 3.44
C VAL A 11 -14.18 16.49 2.72
N LEU A 12 -13.67 15.61 1.87
CA LEU A 12 -12.47 15.82 1.08
C LEU A 12 -12.83 16.25 -0.35
N ALA A 13 -12.03 17.14 -0.92
CA ALA A 13 -12.05 17.44 -2.34
C ALA A 13 -11.44 16.28 -3.15
N PRO A 14 -11.78 16.15 -4.45
CA PRO A 14 -11.16 15.16 -5.31
C PRO A 14 -9.63 15.26 -5.30
N GLY A 15 -8.93 14.16 -5.00
CA GLY A 15 -7.47 14.09 -4.95
C GLY A 15 -6.85 14.32 -3.56
N GLU A 16 -7.56 14.91 -2.59
CA GLU A 16 -7.01 15.15 -1.26
C GLU A 16 -6.76 13.85 -0.50
N TRP A 17 -7.65 12.86 -0.66
CA TRP A 17 -7.51 11.55 -0.06
C TRP A 17 -6.27 10.81 -0.60
N GLU A 18 -6.06 10.83 -1.92
CA GLU A 18 -4.93 10.19 -2.57
C GLU A 18 -3.60 10.84 -2.17
N ALA A 19 -3.57 12.18 -2.05
CA ALA A 19 -2.39 12.90 -1.61
C ALA A 19 -2.00 12.54 -0.17
N ALA A 20 -2.97 12.54 0.76
CA ALA A 20 -2.75 12.16 2.15
C ALA A 20 -2.32 10.70 2.30
N ASN A 21 -2.99 9.77 1.60
CA ASN A 21 -2.63 8.35 1.61
C ASN A 21 -1.24 8.10 0.99
N ARG A 22 -0.84 8.89 -0.02
CA ARG A 22 0.51 8.83 -0.59
C ARG A 22 1.56 9.29 0.42
N GLU A 23 1.32 10.40 1.12
CA GLU A 23 2.22 10.91 2.15
C GLU A 23 2.40 9.88 3.29
N ALA A 24 1.30 9.32 3.80
CA ALA A 24 1.33 8.28 4.83
C ALA A 24 2.13 7.06 4.38
N ARG A 25 1.91 6.54 3.17
CA ARG A 25 2.63 5.35 2.66
C ARG A 25 4.10 5.61 2.35
N LEU A 26 4.49 6.86 2.08
CA LEU A 26 5.89 7.23 1.94
C LEU A 26 6.60 7.26 3.31
N ALA A 27 5.89 7.67 4.37
CA ALA A 27 6.42 7.75 5.72
C ALA A 27 6.44 6.38 6.44
N GLU A 28 5.35 5.61 6.29
CA GLU A 28 5.08 4.41 7.08
C GLU A 28 5.29 3.10 6.30
N GLY A 29 5.43 3.19 4.98
CA GLY A 29 5.48 2.03 4.08
C GLY A 29 4.12 1.69 3.48
N ILE A 30 4.14 0.77 2.50
CA ILE A 30 2.93 0.33 1.80
C ILE A 30 2.42 -0.95 2.48
N PRO A 31 1.23 -0.93 3.11
CA PRO A 31 0.66 -2.15 3.65
C PRO A 31 0.25 -3.08 2.51
N LEU A 32 0.63 -4.35 2.65
CA LEU A 32 0.24 -5.41 1.73
C LEU A 32 -0.14 -6.63 2.56
N ASP A 33 -1.30 -7.23 2.26
CA ASP A 33 -1.72 -8.44 2.96
C ASP A 33 -0.89 -9.66 2.53
N ALA A 34 -0.85 -10.66 3.40
CA ALA A 34 -0.03 -11.85 3.20
C ALA A 34 -0.43 -12.64 1.95
N GLY A 35 -1.72 -12.68 1.59
CA GLY A 35 -2.21 -13.39 0.43
C GLY A 35 -1.75 -12.73 -0.87
N SER A 36 -1.91 -11.41 -0.96
CA SER A 36 -1.39 -10.63 -2.10
C SER A 36 0.13 -10.76 -2.24
N TRP A 37 0.88 -10.70 -1.14
CA TRP A 37 2.33 -10.89 -1.18
C TRP A 37 2.74 -12.28 -1.68
N GLN A 38 2.03 -13.33 -1.24
CA GLN A 38 2.27 -14.69 -1.68
C GLN A 38 2.01 -14.84 -3.19
N ALA A 39 0.93 -14.25 -3.70
CA ALA A 39 0.60 -14.25 -5.13
C ALA A 39 1.66 -13.53 -5.97
N ILE A 40 2.18 -12.39 -5.50
CA ILE A 40 3.29 -11.67 -6.16
C ILE A 40 4.54 -12.57 -6.21
N CYS A 41 4.90 -13.21 -5.10
CA CYS A 41 6.04 -14.11 -5.06
C CYS A 41 5.87 -15.33 -5.99
N ALA A 42 4.66 -15.88 -6.08
CA ALA A 42 4.36 -16.98 -7.00
C ALA A 42 4.52 -16.54 -8.46
N ALA A 43 3.92 -15.41 -8.85
CA ALA A 43 4.07 -14.86 -10.20
C ALA A 43 5.54 -14.58 -10.56
N ALA A 44 6.34 -14.10 -9.60
CA ALA A 44 7.77 -13.89 -9.80
C ALA A 44 8.53 -15.20 -10.11
N ARG A 45 8.16 -16.31 -9.46
CA ARG A 45 8.73 -17.64 -9.75
C ARG A 45 8.35 -18.13 -11.14
N ASP A 46 7.09 -17.95 -11.52
CA ASP A 46 6.57 -18.39 -12.82
C ASP A 46 7.30 -17.72 -13.99
N VAL A 47 7.76 -16.48 -13.81
CA VAL A 47 8.57 -15.76 -14.81
C VAL A 47 10.08 -15.97 -14.66
N GLY A 48 10.51 -16.88 -13.78
CA GLY A 48 11.91 -17.31 -13.65
C GLY A 48 12.78 -16.48 -12.71
N LEU A 49 12.21 -15.68 -11.80
CA LEU A 49 12.98 -14.96 -10.79
C LEU A 49 13.51 -15.94 -9.73
N SER A 50 14.80 -15.84 -9.38
CA SER A 50 15.42 -16.76 -8.42
C SER A 50 14.87 -16.59 -7.00
N GLU A 51 14.87 -17.67 -6.22
CA GLU A 51 14.48 -17.61 -4.80
C GLU A 51 15.35 -16.63 -4.00
N SER A 52 16.64 -16.50 -4.34
CA SER A 52 17.54 -15.52 -3.72
C SER A 52 17.11 -14.08 -3.98
N HIS A 53 16.56 -13.79 -5.17
CA HIS A 53 16.01 -12.48 -5.49
C HIS A 53 14.71 -12.22 -4.74
N ILE A 54 13.79 -13.18 -4.71
CA ILE A 54 12.51 -13.06 -3.99
C ILE A 54 12.74 -12.88 -2.49
N THR A 55 13.65 -13.65 -1.90
CA THR A 55 13.98 -13.58 -0.45
C THR A 55 14.55 -12.21 -0.05
N ARG A 56 15.33 -11.58 -0.93
CA ARG A 56 15.88 -10.23 -0.69
C ARG A 56 14.79 -9.16 -0.69
N CYS A 57 13.69 -9.37 -1.41
CA CYS A 57 12.56 -8.46 -1.51
C CYS A 57 11.55 -8.64 -0.36
N ARG A 58 11.88 -9.35 0.72
CA ARG A 58 10.95 -9.55 1.85
C ARG A 58 10.43 -8.20 2.37
N PRO A 59 9.15 -8.13 2.82
CA PRO A 59 8.62 -6.93 3.44
C PRO A 59 9.47 -6.51 4.63
N LEU A 60 9.61 -5.20 4.83
CA LEU A 60 10.14 -4.67 6.08
C LEU A 60 9.10 -4.94 7.17
N ALA A 61 9.54 -5.55 8.27
CA ALA A 61 8.69 -5.87 9.42
C ALA A 61 8.38 -4.61 10.23
#